data_AF-A0A7W1N7X1-F1
#
_entry.id   AF-A0A7W1N7X1-F1
#
_cell.length_a   1.000
_cell.length_b   1.000
_cell.length_c   1.000
_cell.angle_alpha   90.00
_cell.angle_beta   90.00
_cell.angle_gamma   90.00
#
_symmetry.space_group_name_H-M   'P 1'
#
loop_
_entity.id
_entity.type
_entity.pdbx_description
1 polymer ?
#
loop_
_entity_poly.entity_id
_entity_poly.type
_entity_poly.pdbx_seq_one_letter_code
_entity_poly.pdbx_strand_id
1 'polypeptide(L)'
;MTLYTNQPYTDTVPGACGTGQAPSGDQAADSTINVVSHEHSEAITDGLGNAWYDRRAYENGDKCAWNFGAATGNYNQVINGHHYYLQQEWSNRSSGCVLTGL
;
A
#
# COMPACT_ATOMS: atom_id res chain seq x y z
N MET A 1 -10.24 -12.72 -18.22
CA MET A 1 -10.64 -11.99 -17.00
C MET A 1 -9.63 -10.88 -16.80
N THR A 2 -10.08 -9.67 -16.53
CA THR A 2 -9.23 -8.48 -16.35
C THR A 2 -9.51 -7.92 -14.96
N LEU A 3 -8.46 -7.77 -14.16
CA LEU A 3 -8.51 -7.10 -12.85
C LEU A 3 -8.07 -5.65 -13.04
N TYR A 4 -8.78 -4.72 -12.41
CA TYR A 4 -8.45 -3.30 -12.44
C TYR A 4 -8.77 -2.68 -11.07
N THR A 5 -8.02 -1.64 -10.70
CA THR A 5 -8.35 -0.73 -9.59
C THR A 5 -8.67 0.65 -10.17
N ASN A 6 -9.55 1.40 -9.52
CA ASN A 6 -9.88 2.77 -9.89
C ASN A 6 -9.31 3.72 -8.84
N GLN A 7 -8.18 4.35 -9.16
CA GLN A 7 -7.51 5.28 -8.28
C GLN A 7 -7.98 6.72 -8.52
N PRO A 8 -8.27 7.50 -7.46
CA PRO A 8 -8.51 8.93 -7.60
C PRO A 8 -7.24 9.64 -8.07
N TYR A 9 -7.40 10.84 -8.64
CA TYR A 9 -6.26 11.72 -8.83
C TYR A 9 -5.82 12.25 -7.45
N THR A 10 -4.77 11.65 -6.88
CA THR A 10 -4.42 11.81 -5.46
C THR A 10 -4.06 13.24 -5.05
N ASP A 11 -3.61 14.06 -6.01
CA ASP A 11 -3.31 15.49 -5.82
C ASP A 11 -4.54 16.33 -5.42
N THR A 12 -5.75 15.93 -5.83
CA THR A 12 -6.98 16.66 -5.46
C THR A 12 -7.60 16.19 -4.14
N VAL A 13 -7.09 15.09 -3.57
CA VAL A 13 -7.58 14.50 -2.31
C VAL A 13 -6.43 14.16 -1.33
N PRO A 14 -5.52 15.10 -1.04
CA PRO A 14 -4.31 14.82 -0.26
C PRO A 14 -4.61 14.34 1.17
N GLY A 15 -5.75 14.73 1.76
CA GLY A 15 -6.16 14.24 3.09
C GLY A 15 -6.60 12.77 3.12
N ALA A 16 -6.90 12.18 1.96
CA ALA A 16 -7.33 10.79 1.85
C ALA A 16 -6.26 9.87 1.24
N CYS A 17 -5.35 10.40 0.41
CA CYS A 17 -4.34 9.61 -0.30
C CYS A 17 -2.90 9.94 0.11
N GLY A 18 -2.69 11.12 0.71
CA GLY A 18 -1.37 11.64 1.01
C GLY A 18 -0.74 10.98 2.24
N THR A 19 0.57 10.76 2.16
CA THR A 19 1.38 10.18 3.24
C THR A 19 2.22 11.22 3.97
N GLY A 20 2.31 12.44 3.43
CA GLY A 20 3.23 13.49 3.88
C GLY A 20 4.70 13.23 3.53
N GLN A 21 5.01 12.10 2.90
CA GLN A 21 6.33 11.79 2.35
C GLN A 21 6.28 11.82 0.83
N ALA A 22 7.35 12.31 0.21
CA ALA A 22 7.53 12.31 -1.24
C ALA A 22 8.99 11.98 -1.61
N PRO A 23 9.42 10.71 -1.51
CA PRO A 23 10.78 10.29 -1.87
C PRO A 23 11.20 10.64 -3.29
N SER A 24 10.24 10.68 -4.24
CA SER A 24 10.50 11.06 -5.62
C SER A 24 10.60 12.58 -5.83
N GLY A 25 10.14 13.36 -4.84
CA GLY A 25 9.96 14.82 -4.94
C GLY A 25 8.61 15.25 -5.51
N ASP A 26 7.76 14.31 -5.93
CA ASP A 26 6.40 14.56 -6.43
C ASP A 26 5.36 13.93 -5.48
N GLN A 27 4.64 14.79 -4.76
CA GLN A 27 3.65 14.36 -3.77
C GLN A 27 2.49 13.59 -4.40
N ALA A 28 2.05 13.96 -5.61
CA ALA A 28 0.95 13.29 -6.28
C ALA A 28 1.38 11.90 -6.77
N ALA A 29 2.58 11.80 -7.35
CA ALA A 29 3.13 10.52 -7.78
C ALA A 29 3.33 9.56 -6.60
N ASP A 30 3.99 10.02 -5.53
CA ASP A 30 4.27 9.18 -4.36
C ASP A 30 2.99 8.77 -3.61
N SER A 31 1.99 9.65 -3.51
CA SER A 31 0.68 9.32 -2.93
C SER A 31 -0.07 8.29 -3.78
N THR A 32 -0.01 8.43 -5.11
CA THR A 32 -0.61 7.46 -6.03
C THR A 32 0.06 6.09 -5.91
N ILE A 33 1.39 6.05 -5.89
CA ILE A 33 2.13 4.78 -5.77
C ILE A 33 1.84 4.11 -4.42
N ASN A 34 1.72 4.86 -3.33
CA ASN A 34 1.33 4.32 -2.02
C ASN A 34 0.00 3.57 -2.08
N VAL A 35 -1.05 4.19 -2.61
CA VAL A 35 -2.38 3.57 -2.65
C VAL A 35 -2.43 2.46 -3.72
N VAL A 36 -1.78 2.64 -4.88
CA VAL A 36 -1.66 1.57 -5.88
C VAL A 36 -0.96 0.33 -5.31
N SER A 37 0.06 0.49 -4.48
CA SER A 37 0.75 -0.64 -3.84
C SER A 37 -0.21 -1.47 -2.98
N HIS A 38 -1.04 -0.81 -2.18
CA HIS A 38 -2.05 -1.42 -1.33
C HIS A 38 -3.05 -2.24 -2.16
N GLU A 39 -3.67 -1.60 -3.14
CA GLU A 39 -4.69 -2.21 -4.01
C GLU A 39 -4.11 -3.35 -4.87
N HIS A 40 -2.85 -3.21 -5.28
CA HIS A 40 -2.17 -4.24 -6.07
C HIS A 40 -1.88 -5.48 -5.23
N SER A 41 -1.51 -5.30 -3.96
CA SER A 41 -1.31 -6.38 -3.00
C SER A 41 -2.61 -7.16 -2.78
N GLU A 42 -3.72 -6.46 -2.60
CA GLU A 42 -5.05 -7.04 -2.46
C GLU A 42 -5.48 -7.79 -3.72
N ALA A 43 -5.27 -7.21 -4.90
CA ALA A 43 -5.59 -7.87 -6.17
C ALA A 43 -4.81 -9.17 -6.39
N ILE A 44 -3.58 -9.29 -5.88
CA ILE A 44 -2.78 -10.52 -5.94
C ILE A 44 -3.40 -11.60 -5.04
N THR A 45 -3.87 -11.24 -3.85
CA THR A 45 -4.40 -12.21 -2.87
C THR A 45 -5.87 -12.54 -3.06
N ASP A 46 -6.68 -11.60 -3.54
CA ASP A 46 -8.13 -11.73 -3.72
C ASP A 46 -8.68 -10.81 -4.83
N GLY A 47 -8.16 -10.92 -6.05
CA GLY A 47 -8.67 -10.12 -7.17
C GLY A 47 -10.16 -10.31 -7.51
N LEU A 48 -10.83 -11.35 -6.99
CA LEU A 48 -12.26 -11.59 -7.22
C LEU A 48 -13.16 -11.04 -6.11
N GLY A 49 -12.59 -10.51 -5.02
CA GLY A 49 -13.31 -10.04 -3.83
C GLY A 49 -14.16 -11.15 -3.19
N ASN A 50 -13.75 -12.40 -3.34
CA ASN A 50 -14.50 -13.57 -2.89
C ASN A 50 -13.64 -14.59 -2.13
N ALA A 51 -12.42 -14.19 -1.76
CA ALA A 51 -11.42 -15.03 -1.13
C ALA A 51 -10.84 -14.39 0.15
N TRP A 52 -9.56 -14.00 0.18
CA TRP A 52 -8.73 -13.90 1.39
C TRP A 52 -8.95 -12.63 2.23
N TYR A 53 -10.14 -12.47 2.82
CA TYR A 53 -10.44 -11.48 3.86
C TYR A 53 -10.60 -12.12 5.25
N ASP A 54 -10.50 -11.32 6.31
CA ASP A 54 -10.76 -11.78 7.68
C ASP A 54 -12.24 -11.73 8.08
N ARG A 55 -12.55 -12.09 9.34
CA ARG A 55 -13.94 -12.08 9.84
C ARG A 55 -14.59 -10.68 9.88
N ARG A 56 -13.82 -9.62 9.68
CA ARG A 56 -14.27 -8.22 9.57
C ARG A 56 -14.31 -7.73 8.11
N ALA A 57 -14.07 -8.63 7.15
CA ALA A 57 -13.98 -8.36 5.73
C ALA A 57 -12.79 -7.48 5.32
N TYR A 58 -11.71 -7.45 6.13
CA TYR A 58 -10.47 -6.79 5.74
C TYR A 58 -9.58 -7.72 4.93
N GLU A 59 -9.14 -7.25 3.77
CA GLU A 59 -8.09 -7.86 2.96
C GLU A 59 -6.70 -7.67 3.62
N ASN A 60 -5.64 -8.12 2.95
CA ASN A 60 -4.28 -8.02 3.49
C ASN A 60 -3.76 -6.57 3.56
N GLY A 61 -4.10 -5.74 2.57
CA GLY A 61 -3.79 -4.31 2.56
C GLY A 61 -4.57 -3.57 3.65
N ASP A 62 -5.90 -3.75 3.67
CA ASP A 62 -6.83 -3.16 4.65
C ASP A 62 -6.38 -3.31 6.10
N LYS A 63 -5.92 -4.50 6.49
CA LYS A 63 -5.45 -4.78 7.87
C LYS A 63 -4.29 -3.90 8.30
N CYS A 64 -3.55 -3.37 7.34
CA CYS A 64 -2.37 -2.56 7.53
C CYS A 64 -2.51 -1.17 6.91
N ALA A 65 -3.74 -0.77 6.57
CA ALA A 65 -4.03 0.52 5.99
C ALA A 65 -3.44 1.64 6.87
N TRP A 66 -2.71 2.54 6.23
CA TRP A 66 -2.02 3.68 6.83
C TRP A 66 -0.95 3.35 7.87
N ASN A 67 -0.52 2.09 7.95
CA ASN A 67 0.61 1.67 8.78
C ASN A 67 1.89 1.56 7.96
N PHE A 68 2.75 2.57 8.04
CA PHE A 68 3.99 2.66 7.24
C PHE A 68 5.21 2.00 7.90
N GLY A 69 5.10 1.58 9.16
CA GLY A 69 6.24 0.99 9.88
C GLY A 69 7.39 1.97 10.09
N ALA A 70 8.61 1.43 10.15
CA ALA A 70 9.81 2.23 10.34
C ALA A 70 10.28 2.87 9.02
N ALA A 71 10.70 4.14 9.09
CA ALA A 71 11.22 4.90 7.96
C ALA A 71 12.71 5.21 8.15
N THR A 72 13.44 5.31 7.04
CA THR A 72 14.79 5.87 6.97
C THR A 72 14.72 7.22 6.24
N GLY A 73 14.68 8.31 6.99
CA GLY A 73 14.43 9.63 6.40
C GLY A 73 12.99 9.73 5.90
N ASN A 74 12.81 9.95 4.59
CA ASN A 74 11.50 10.11 3.96
C ASN A 74 10.95 8.84 3.29
N TYR A 75 11.67 7.71 3.34
CA TYR A 75 11.26 6.46 2.68
C TYR A 75 11.30 5.29 3.66
N ASN A 76 10.55 4.24 3.37
CA ASN A 76 10.55 2.99 4.14
C ASN A 76 10.85 1.76 3.27
N GLN A 77 10.92 1.92 1.95
CA GLN A 77 11.22 0.86 0.99
C GLN A 77 12.27 1.31 -0.02
N VAL A 78 13.14 0.36 -0.40
CA VAL A 78 14.07 0.51 -1.52
C VAL A 78 13.78 -0.61 -2.50
N ILE A 79 13.21 -0.26 -3.65
CA ILE A 79 12.83 -1.22 -4.70
C ILE A 79 13.58 -0.82 -5.96
N ASN A 80 14.38 -1.75 -6.49
CA ASN A 80 15.23 -1.50 -7.66
C ASN A 80 16.12 -0.24 -7.54
N GLY A 81 16.62 0.05 -6.32
CA GLY A 81 17.47 1.22 -6.05
C GLY A 81 16.73 2.55 -5.92
N HIS A 82 15.40 2.57 -6.06
CA HIS A 82 14.58 3.76 -5.85
C HIS A 82 13.89 3.72 -4.48
N HIS A 83 13.67 4.90 -3.91
CA HIS A 83 13.07 5.06 -2.59
C HIS A 83 11.55 5.20 -2.71
N TYR A 84 10.82 4.54 -1.82
CA TYR A 84 9.36 4.58 -1.75
C TYR A 84 8.90 4.69 -0.30
N TYR A 85 7.73 5.29 -0.09
CA TYR A 85 7.07 5.35 1.20
C TYR A 85 5.68 4.72 1.10
N LEU A 86 5.59 3.44 1.46
CA LEU A 86 4.43 2.60 1.19
C LEU A 86 3.84 2.05 2.49
N GLN A 87 2.55 1.76 2.48
CA GLN A 87 1.92 1.01 3.56
C GLN A 87 2.53 -0.39 3.70
N GLN A 88 2.52 -0.92 4.92
CA GLN A 88 2.82 -2.32 5.17
C GLN A 88 1.68 -3.22 4.71
N GLU A 89 1.97 -4.50 4.54
CA GLU A 89 0.99 -5.52 4.15
C GLU A 89 0.87 -6.57 5.25
N TRP A 90 -0.35 -7.10 5.47
CA TRP A 90 -0.55 -8.16 6.46
C TRP A 90 0.06 -9.48 5.99
N SER A 91 0.90 -10.07 6.85
CA SER A 91 1.42 -11.42 6.64
C SER A 91 0.87 -12.39 7.68
N ASN A 92 0.20 -13.45 7.23
CA ASN A 92 -0.21 -14.55 8.11
C ASN A 92 0.99 -15.25 8.75
N ARG A 93 2.14 -15.30 8.07
CA ARG A 93 3.38 -15.90 8.59
C ARG A 93 3.94 -15.11 9.76
N SER A 94 3.98 -13.78 9.63
CA SER A 94 4.46 -12.88 10.69
C SER A 94 3.38 -12.55 11.72
N SER A 95 2.12 -12.90 11.45
CA SER A 95 0.96 -12.50 12.23
C SER A 95 0.94 -10.99 12.50
N GLY A 96 1.26 -10.20 11.46
CA GLY A 96 1.46 -8.76 11.59
C GLY A 96 1.69 -8.07 10.25
N CYS A 97 1.65 -6.73 10.31
CA CYS A 97 2.03 -5.86 9.20
C CYS A 97 3.54 -5.90 9.01
N VAL A 98 3.98 -6.08 7.76
CA VAL A 98 5.39 -6.09 7.38
C VAL A 98 5.60 -5.31 6.09
N LEU A 99 6.75 -4.66 5.98
CA LEU A 99 7.19 -4.01 4.74
C LEU A 99 7.74 -4.99 3.70
N THR A 100 8.26 -6.13 4.16
CA THR A 100 8.80 -7.19 3.31
C THR A 100 8.26 -8.53 3.77
N GLY A 101 7.62 -9.28 2.87
CA GLY A 101 7.29 -10.68 3.10
C GLY A 101 8.55 -11.55 3.15
N LEU A 102 8.53 -12.60 3.97
CA LEU A 102 9.51 -13.69 3.96
C LEU A 102 8.96 -14.91 3.24
#